data_AF-A0A1I6Z938-F1
#
_entry.id   AF-A0A1I6Z938-F1
#
_cell.length_a   1.000
_cell.length_b   1.000
_cell.length_c   1.000
_cell.angle_alpha   90.00
_cell.angle_beta   90.00
_cell.angle_gamma   90.00
#
_symmetry.space_group_name_H-M   'P 1'
#
loop_
_entity.id
_entity.type
_entity.pdbx_description
1 polymer ?
#
loop_
_entity_poly.entity_id
_entity_poly.type
_entity_poly.pdbx_seq_one_letter_code
_entity_poly.pdbx_strand_id
1 'polypeptide(L)'
;MARGENAYYKRLIDDALAGDSNSYAILFVSTYQNLYQRAFYYTQNEYMTQDILTDTYIQAFSNLSSIPSPRSFRVWVRYLEERYILAQLCTIDEAKWKNVATLPSPTMKERRAMYGRRAPKMHLDIAGQLLEYLFFEAGLEPNNLPLDALEEYHHYRMNQLFIQRIALGVAVIFLLHTPLWFVTPDFSVVDTTDHGIVTYEVNTSKWVSVKSVTAQMNNQLVPVTQSDKHAYSVKPTANGELFIQVTYFNNMVSDQAFQVTGVDRQAPVVEDSHLKEGVVTLVLSDDNSGVDYDAISITALTGESLPVTPAMVEGKETISFPYEGGNVDIVIPDRAGNRLHLLLSN
;
A
#
# COMPACT_ATOMS: atom_id res chain seq x y z
N MET A 1 11.70 5.49 27.32
CA MET A 1 11.91 6.96 27.26
C MET A 1 12.26 7.52 28.64
N ALA A 2 11.43 7.33 29.66
CA ALA A 2 11.59 7.93 31.00
C ALA A 2 12.92 7.64 31.75
N ARG A 3 13.51 6.44 31.66
CA ARG A 3 14.71 6.09 32.48
C ARG A 3 15.97 6.90 32.10
N GLY A 4 16.15 7.24 30.82
CA GLY A 4 17.32 8.00 30.36
C GLY A 4 17.19 9.51 30.60
N GLU A 5 16.00 10.06 30.38
CA GLU A 5 15.66 11.46 30.68
C GLU A 5 15.80 11.77 32.18
N ASN A 6 15.40 10.84 33.04
CA ASN A 6 15.50 11.00 34.50
C ASN A 6 16.94 11.07 35.00
N ALA A 7 17.85 10.29 34.40
CA ALA A 7 19.28 10.33 34.75
C ALA A 7 19.93 11.65 34.31
N TYR A 8 19.43 12.23 33.22
CA TYR A 8 19.90 13.51 32.70
C TYR A 8 19.53 14.68 33.62
N TYR A 9 18.27 14.81 34.00
CA TYR A 9 17.82 15.86 34.93
C TYR A 9 18.46 15.74 36.31
N LYS A 10 18.71 14.50 36.78
CA LYS A 10 19.48 14.28 37.99
C LYS A 10 20.86 14.92 37.94
N ARG A 11 21.61 14.59 36.90
CA ARG A 11 22.96 15.13 36.72
C ARG A 11 22.95 16.66 36.64
N LEU A 12 22.01 17.25 35.91
CA LEU A 12 21.89 18.71 35.81
C LEU A 12 21.61 19.36 37.17
N ILE A 13 20.77 18.77 38.00
CA ILE A 13 20.50 19.30 39.34
C ILE A 13 21.74 19.17 40.22
N ASP A 14 22.43 18.03 40.18
CA ASP A 14 23.65 17.81 40.96
C ASP A 14 24.75 18.82 40.55
N ASP A 15 24.92 19.06 39.24
CA ASP A 15 25.89 20.01 38.68
C ASP A 15 25.50 21.47 39.02
N ALA A 16 24.21 21.82 38.96
CA ALA A 16 23.69 23.13 39.35
C ALA A 16 23.92 23.42 40.83
N LEU A 17 23.63 22.46 41.72
CA LEU A 17 23.89 22.59 43.16
C LEU A 17 25.39 22.69 43.49
N ALA A 18 26.26 22.21 42.60
CA ALA A 18 27.71 22.38 42.69
C ALA A 18 28.21 23.75 42.18
N GLY A 19 27.30 24.61 41.70
CA GLY A 19 27.60 25.98 41.24
C GLY A 19 27.75 26.14 39.72
N ASP A 20 27.38 25.14 38.90
CA ASP A 20 27.42 25.29 37.45
C ASP A 20 26.21 26.08 36.92
N SER A 21 26.43 27.33 36.56
CA SER A 21 25.42 28.22 35.95
C SER A 21 24.85 27.68 34.64
N ASN A 22 25.63 26.91 33.86
CA ASN A 22 25.12 26.34 32.61
C ASN A 22 24.06 25.27 32.87
N SER A 23 24.21 24.51 33.97
CA SER A 23 23.23 23.51 34.37
C SER A 23 21.89 24.15 34.76
N TYR A 24 21.90 25.29 35.45
CA TYR A 24 20.70 26.11 35.68
C TYR A 24 20.06 26.60 34.36
N ALA A 25 20.87 27.09 33.43
CA ALA A 25 20.40 27.54 32.12
C ALA A 25 19.75 26.39 31.31
N ILE A 26 20.33 25.19 31.35
CA ILE A 26 19.79 24.01 30.66
C ILE A 26 18.46 23.56 31.31
N LEU A 27 18.35 23.63 32.64
CA LEU A 27 17.08 23.36 33.34
C LEU A 27 15.99 24.32 32.88
N PHE A 28 16.30 25.63 32.82
CA PHE A 28 15.40 26.65 32.29
C PHE A 28 14.98 26.37 30.84
N VAL A 29 15.95 26.21 29.93
CA VAL A 29 15.72 25.92 28.49
C VAL A 29 14.80 24.72 28.30
N SER A 30 14.95 23.70 29.14
CA SER A 30 14.17 22.48 29.02
C SER A 30 12.67 22.64 29.36
N THR A 31 12.29 23.72 30.06
CA THR A 31 10.92 23.90 30.56
C THR A 31 10.26 25.22 30.19
N TYR A 32 11.00 26.32 30.02
CA TYR A 32 10.43 27.67 29.96
C TYR A 32 9.38 27.85 28.87
N GLN A 33 9.64 27.31 27.68
CA GLN A 33 8.76 27.47 26.53
C GLN A 33 7.41 26.76 26.74
N ASN A 34 7.41 25.62 27.43
CA ASN A 34 6.18 24.88 27.76
C ASN A 34 5.40 25.54 28.90
N LEU A 35 6.11 26.08 29.89
CA LEU A 35 5.51 26.82 31.00
C LEU A 35 4.87 28.11 30.45
N TYR A 36 5.62 28.93 29.70
CA TYR A 36 5.12 30.15 29.06
C TYR A 36 3.80 29.95 28.31
N GLN A 37 3.75 28.97 27.40
CA GLN A 37 2.54 28.71 26.62
C GLN A 37 1.35 28.30 27.48
N ARG A 38 1.62 27.62 28.60
CA ARG A 38 0.60 27.18 29.54
C ARG A 38 0.10 28.33 30.40
N ALA A 39 0.98 29.13 30.99
CA ALA A 39 0.60 30.33 31.73
C ALA A 39 -0.15 31.33 30.82
N PHE A 40 0.34 31.56 29.60
CA PHE A 40 -0.32 32.43 28.61
C PHE A 40 -1.73 31.95 28.27
N TYR A 41 -1.96 30.63 28.19
CA TYR A 41 -3.30 30.12 27.95
C TYR A 41 -4.31 30.56 29.01
N TYR A 42 -3.89 30.64 30.27
CA TYR A 42 -4.78 31.03 31.37
C TYR A 42 -4.87 32.55 31.55
N THR A 43 -3.77 33.28 31.37
CA THR A 43 -3.72 34.74 31.56
C THR A 43 -4.16 35.52 30.33
N GLN A 44 -3.91 34.99 29.12
CA GLN A 44 -4.04 35.67 27.83
C GLN A 44 -3.32 37.03 27.79
N ASN A 45 -2.26 37.17 28.59
CA ASN A 45 -1.49 38.40 28.74
C ASN A 45 0.01 38.05 28.86
N GLU A 46 0.83 38.62 27.96
CA GLU A 46 2.27 38.31 27.88
C GLU A 46 3.03 38.79 29.13
N TYR A 47 2.78 40.00 29.61
CA TYR A 47 3.45 40.56 30.78
C TYR A 47 3.12 39.76 32.05
N MET A 48 1.84 39.46 32.28
CA MET A 48 1.43 38.62 33.41
C MET A 48 2.03 37.21 33.33
N THR A 49 2.18 36.68 32.12
CA THR A 49 2.82 35.37 31.91
C THR A 49 4.30 35.40 32.25
N GLN A 50 4.99 36.47 31.84
CA GLN A 50 6.41 36.67 32.16
C GLN A 50 6.61 36.81 33.67
N ASP A 51 5.76 37.56 34.37
CA ASP A 51 5.82 37.70 35.84
C ASP A 51 5.62 36.34 36.53
N ILE A 52 4.59 35.58 36.13
CA ILE A 52 4.34 34.23 36.67
C ILE A 52 5.54 33.31 36.47
N LEU A 53 6.15 33.33 35.28
CA LEU A 53 7.36 32.53 35.03
C LEU A 53 8.52 32.97 35.89
N THR A 54 8.72 34.28 36.03
CA THR A 54 9.77 34.86 36.85
C THR A 54 9.66 34.36 38.29
N ASP A 55 8.48 34.53 38.92
CA ASP A 55 8.23 34.05 40.28
C ASP A 55 8.41 32.53 40.40
N THR A 56 7.92 31.79 39.41
CA THR A 56 8.07 30.34 39.37
C THR A 56 9.53 29.92 39.38
N TYR A 57 10.37 30.57 38.57
CA TYR A 57 11.79 30.22 38.46
C TYR A 57 12.62 30.73 39.64
N ILE A 58 12.33 31.90 40.20
CA ILE A 58 12.94 32.37 41.46
C ILE A 58 12.70 31.33 42.55
N GLN A 59 11.45 30.87 42.70
CA GLN A 59 11.10 29.85 43.69
C GLN A 59 11.75 28.50 43.36
N ALA A 60 11.82 28.12 42.08
CA ALA A 60 12.40 26.86 41.66
C ALA A 60 13.92 26.80 41.91
N PHE A 61 14.65 27.88 41.57
CA PHE A 61 16.11 27.93 41.72
C PHE A 61 16.53 28.06 43.18
N SER A 62 15.81 28.86 43.98
CA SER A 62 16.07 28.98 45.43
C SER A 62 15.79 27.69 46.22
N ASN A 63 14.97 26.77 45.69
CA ASN A 63 14.59 25.54 46.36
C ASN A 63 15.05 24.27 45.63
N LEU A 64 16.04 24.39 44.75
CA LEU A 64 16.53 23.26 43.95
C LEU A 64 17.05 22.11 44.83
N SER A 65 17.63 22.41 45.99
CA SER A 65 18.12 21.45 46.98
C SER A 65 17.01 20.68 47.70
N SER A 66 15.79 21.23 47.73
CA SER A 66 14.65 20.68 48.46
C SER A 66 13.82 19.70 47.61
N ILE A 67 14.27 19.39 46.39
CA ILE A 67 13.56 18.48 45.48
C ILE A 67 13.75 17.04 45.97
N PRO A 68 12.67 16.32 46.35
CA PRO A 68 12.79 14.96 46.94
C PRO A 68 13.38 13.94 45.98
N SER A 69 13.20 14.15 44.67
CA SER A 69 13.88 13.36 43.65
C SER A 69 14.09 14.19 42.38
N PRO A 70 15.30 14.18 41.78
CA PRO A 70 15.55 14.89 40.53
C PRO A 70 14.70 14.38 39.34
N ARG A 71 14.06 13.22 39.50
CA ARG A 71 13.06 12.64 38.58
C ARG A 71 11.81 13.53 38.42
N SER A 72 11.62 14.50 39.31
CA SER A 72 10.41 15.30 39.41
C SER A 72 10.59 16.76 39.02
N PHE A 73 11.77 17.24 38.58
CA PHE A 73 11.97 18.68 38.31
C PHE A 73 10.89 19.27 37.39
N ARG A 74 10.68 18.66 36.21
CA ARG A 74 9.62 19.09 35.27
C ARG A 74 8.22 19.06 35.90
N VAL A 75 7.94 18.08 36.75
CA VAL A 75 6.63 17.92 37.43
C VAL A 75 6.48 18.95 38.56
N TRP A 76 7.58 19.25 39.24
CA TRP A 76 7.64 20.14 40.39
C TRP A 76 7.58 21.60 39.98
N VAL A 77 8.39 22.03 39.01
CA VAL A 77 8.30 23.41 38.46
C VAL A 77 6.92 23.63 37.85
N ARG A 78 6.35 22.61 37.21
CA ARG A 78 4.96 22.65 36.73
C ARG A 78 3.94 22.83 37.86
N TYR A 79 4.16 22.20 39.01
CA TYR A 79 3.31 22.39 40.19
C TYR A 79 3.48 23.80 40.79
N LEU A 80 4.70 24.33 40.84
CA LEU A 80 4.96 25.71 41.26
C LEU A 80 4.25 26.70 40.35
N GLU A 81 4.42 26.58 39.04
CA GLU A 81 3.77 27.44 38.06
C GLU A 81 2.25 27.43 38.22
N GLU A 82 1.65 26.25 38.41
CA GLU A 82 0.22 26.12 38.61
C GLU A 82 -0.25 26.92 39.83
N ARG A 83 0.53 26.93 40.93
CA ARG A 83 0.21 27.75 42.11
C ARG A 83 0.27 29.24 41.83
N TYR A 84 1.28 29.71 41.08
CA TYR A 84 1.41 31.13 40.74
C TYR A 84 0.34 31.60 39.74
N ILE A 85 -0.01 30.76 38.76
CA ILE A 85 -1.17 31.00 37.87
C ILE A 85 -2.44 31.15 38.71
N LEU A 86 -2.68 30.22 39.63
CA LEU A 86 -3.86 30.27 40.50
C LEU A 86 -3.87 31.52 41.39
N ALA A 87 -2.73 31.87 41.99
CA ALA A 87 -2.61 33.07 42.82
C ALA A 87 -2.93 34.35 42.04
N GLN A 88 -2.37 34.50 40.83
CA GLN A 88 -2.59 35.67 39.97
C GLN A 88 -4.02 35.73 39.40
N LEU A 89 -4.65 34.59 39.11
CA LEU A 89 -6.04 34.61 38.66
C LEU A 89 -7.02 34.96 39.79
N CYS A 90 -6.73 34.53 41.02
CA CYS A 90 -7.53 34.88 42.20
C CYS A 90 -7.50 36.38 42.52
N THR A 91 -6.41 37.10 42.19
CA THR A 91 -6.29 38.55 42.43
C THR A 91 -7.01 39.39 41.37
N ILE A 92 -7.17 38.87 40.15
CA ILE A 92 -7.73 39.61 39.01
C ILE A 92 -9.26 39.43 38.90
N ASP A 93 -9.80 38.24 39.15
CA ASP A 93 -11.24 37.96 38.96
C ASP A 93 -11.72 36.72 39.75
N GLU A 94 -12.55 36.95 40.78
CA GLU A 94 -13.12 35.89 41.63
C GLU A 94 -14.05 34.93 40.85
N ALA A 95 -14.61 35.35 39.71
CA ALA A 95 -15.44 34.48 38.87
C ALA A 95 -14.58 33.56 37.96
N LYS A 96 -13.42 34.04 37.48
CA LYS A 96 -12.46 33.19 36.74
C LYS A 96 -11.85 32.12 37.63
N TRP A 97 -11.56 32.44 38.89
CA TRP A 97 -10.98 31.49 39.86
C TRP A 97 -11.87 30.25 40.08
N LYS A 98 -13.19 30.45 40.29
CA LYS A 98 -14.15 29.35 40.53
C LYS A 98 -14.25 28.39 39.34
N ASN A 99 -14.00 28.90 38.12
CA ASN A 99 -13.98 28.10 36.90
C ASN A 99 -12.65 27.35 36.70
N VAL A 100 -11.51 27.92 37.09
CA VAL A 100 -10.19 27.26 36.96
C VAL A 100 -9.95 26.19 38.04
N ALA A 101 -10.43 26.39 39.26
CA ALA A 101 -10.37 25.38 40.32
C ALA A 101 -11.26 24.14 40.05
N THR A 102 -12.24 24.26 39.15
CA THR A 102 -13.16 23.18 38.75
C THR A 102 -12.88 22.63 37.35
N LEU A 103 -11.98 23.26 36.59
CA LEU A 103 -11.57 22.81 35.25
C LEU A 103 -10.82 21.48 35.37
N PRO A 104 -11.28 20.40 34.70
CA PRO A 104 -10.56 19.13 34.69
C PRO A 104 -9.17 19.33 34.09
N SER A 105 -8.18 18.58 34.59
CA SER A 105 -6.86 18.50 33.95
C SER A 105 -7.02 18.33 32.43
N PRO A 106 -6.39 19.17 31.59
CA PRO A 106 -6.70 19.21 30.16
C PRO A 106 -6.51 17.83 29.54
N THR A 107 -7.50 17.41 28.76
CA THR A 107 -7.53 16.13 28.03
C THR A 107 -6.36 16.05 27.04
N MET A 108 -6.01 14.86 26.57
CA MET A 108 -4.91 14.69 25.61
C MET A 108 -5.10 15.52 24.32
N LYS A 109 -6.36 15.74 23.91
CA LYS A 109 -6.75 16.57 22.77
C LYS A 109 -6.51 18.06 23.03
N GLU A 110 -6.88 18.54 24.21
CA GLU A 110 -6.63 19.93 24.65
C GLU A 110 -5.15 20.19 24.87
N ARG A 111 -4.39 19.22 25.41
CA ARG A 111 -2.93 19.30 25.52
C ARG A 111 -2.26 19.44 24.14
N ARG A 112 -2.73 18.70 23.13
CA ARG A 112 -2.24 18.84 21.74
C ARG A 112 -2.61 20.20 21.12
N ALA A 113 -3.73 20.79 21.51
CA ALA A 113 -4.09 22.15 21.12
C ALA A 113 -3.23 23.20 21.87
N MET A 114 -2.93 22.96 23.15
CA MET A 114 -2.12 23.80 24.05
C MET A 114 -0.64 23.85 23.63
N TYR A 115 0.01 22.70 23.39
CA TYR A 115 1.39 22.61 22.90
C TYR A 115 1.48 22.61 21.36
N GLY A 116 0.39 22.97 20.68
CA GLY A 116 0.32 22.98 19.21
C GLY A 116 1.01 24.19 18.57
N ARG A 117 0.96 24.29 17.23
CA ARG A 117 1.61 25.38 16.45
C ARG A 117 0.98 26.79 16.62
N ARG A 118 0.02 26.99 17.53
CA ARG A 118 -0.79 28.24 17.60
C ARG A 118 -0.63 29.05 18.89
N ALA A 119 -0.03 28.52 19.96
CA ALA A 119 0.26 29.32 21.15
C ALA A 119 1.49 30.20 20.91
N PRO A 120 1.48 31.49 21.30
CA PRO A 120 2.62 32.37 21.11
C PRO A 120 3.84 31.77 21.82
N LYS A 121 4.98 31.79 21.13
CA LYS A 121 6.25 31.40 21.74
C LYS A 121 6.87 32.62 22.43
N MET A 122 7.61 32.37 23.50
CA MET A 122 8.39 33.44 24.11
C MET A 122 9.54 33.76 23.16
N HIS A 123 9.75 35.03 22.85
CA HIS A 123 10.89 35.44 22.02
C HIS A 123 12.20 35.12 22.73
N LEU A 124 13.21 34.67 21.99
CA LEU A 124 14.49 34.23 22.55
C LEU A 124 15.15 35.35 23.37
N ASP A 125 15.12 36.58 22.89
CA ASP A 125 15.69 37.74 23.60
C ASP A 125 15.03 37.96 24.97
N ILE A 126 13.71 37.83 25.06
CA ILE A 126 12.97 38.00 26.32
C ILE A 126 13.32 36.85 27.27
N ALA A 127 13.43 35.62 26.75
CA ALA A 127 13.81 34.46 27.55
C ALA A 127 15.26 34.58 28.06
N GLY A 128 16.16 35.15 27.25
CA GLY A 128 17.54 35.47 27.64
C GLY A 128 17.59 36.51 28.75
N GLN A 129 16.87 37.63 28.59
CA GLN A 129 16.77 38.67 29.63
C GLN A 129 16.20 38.13 30.94
N LEU A 130 15.16 37.29 30.87
CA LEU A 130 14.61 36.62 32.04
C LEU A 130 15.66 35.75 32.72
N LEU A 131 16.40 34.95 31.96
CA LEU A 131 17.43 34.08 32.51
C LEU A 131 18.57 34.89 33.19
N GLU A 132 19.01 35.99 32.58
CA GLU A 132 19.98 36.90 33.18
C GLU A 132 19.47 37.50 34.50
N TYR A 133 18.20 37.94 34.52
CA TYR A 133 17.56 38.43 35.74
C TYR A 133 17.48 37.36 36.82
N LEU A 134 17.14 36.11 36.46
CA LEU A 134 17.09 34.99 37.39
C LEU A 134 18.46 34.67 38.00
N PHE A 135 19.54 34.77 37.23
CA PHE A 135 20.89 34.62 37.76
C PHE A 135 21.27 35.73 38.74
N PHE A 136 20.95 36.97 38.38
CA PHE A 136 21.16 38.12 39.26
C PHE A 136 20.42 37.97 40.60
N GLU A 137 19.13 37.63 40.57
CA GLU A 137 18.29 37.48 41.76
C GLU A 137 18.73 36.28 42.63
N ALA A 138 19.16 35.19 41.99
CA ALA A 138 19.66 34.02 42.70
C ALA A 138 21.11 34.17 43.22
N GLY A 139 21.79 35.29 42.91
CA GLY A 139 23.20 35.50 43.25
C GLY A 139 24.16 34.53 42.55
N LEU A 140 23.79 34.06 41.36
CA LEU A 140 24.55 33.10 40.56
C LEU A 140 25.36 33.82 39.48
N GLU A 141 26.49 33.22 39.08
CA GLU A 141 27.24 33.73 37.92
C GLU A 141 26.41 33.56 36.63
N PRO A 142 26.47 34.52 35.68
CA PRO A 142 25.81 34.36 34.39
C PRO A 142 26.29 33.12 33.64
N ASN A 143 25.43 32.54 32.81
CA ASN A 143 25.82 31.45 31.92
C ASN A 143 26.79 31.92 30.83
N ASN A 144 27.72 31.05 30.45
CA ASN A 144 28.76 31.38 29.45
C ASN A 144 28.32 31.11 28.01
N LEU A 145 27.18 30.44 27.81
CA LEU A 145 26.66 30.03 26.51
C LEU A 145 25.40 30.81 26.17
N PRO A 146 25.25 31.30 24.93
CA PRO A 146 24.02 31.97 24.52
C PRO A 146 22.84 30.99 24.50
N LEU A 147 21.63 31.53 24.67
CA LEU A 147 20.44 30.72 24.90
C LEU A 147 20.06 29.85 23.69
N ASP A 148 20.30 30.34 22.46
CA ASP A 148 20.10 29.59 21.21
C ASP A 148 20.94 28.30 21.15
N ALA A 149 22.22 28.39 21.51
CA ALA A 149 23.12 27.24 21.55
C ALA A 149 22.65 26.21 22.58
N LEU A 150 22.10 26.66 23.72
CA LEU A 150 21.53 25.78 24.74
C LEU A 150 20.23 25.11 24.28
N GLU A 151 19.34 25.83 23.57
CA GLU A 151 18.14 25.24 22.96
C GLU A 151 18.51 24.16 21.95
N GLU A 152 19.46 24.46 21.05
CA GLU A 152 19.92 23.53 20.03
C GLU A 152 20.56 22.28 20.64
N TYR A 153 21.42 22.46 21.64
CA TYR A 153 22.04 21.35 22.36
C TYR A 153 21.01 20.48 23.10
N HIS A 154 20.04 21.09 23.79
CA HIS A 154 18.96 20.36 24.46
C HIS A 154 18.15 19.53 23.45
N HIS A 155 17.77 20.14 22.32
CA HIS A 155 17.06 19.46 21.24
C HIS A 155 17.85 18.31 20.63
N TYR A 156 19.13 18.51 20.34
CA TYR A 156 20.01 17.49 19.80
C TYR A 156 20.13 16.29 20.74
N ARG A 157 20.43 16.53 22.03
CA ARG A 157 20.65 15.48 23.03
C ARG A 157 19.40 14.63 23.29
N MET A 158 18.21 15.24 23.28
CA MET A 158 16.96 14.53 23.48
C MET A 158 16.55 13.68 22.26
N ASN A 159 16.95 14.08 21.04
CA ASN A 159 16.54 13.41 19.79
C ASN A 159 17.51 12.34 19.27
N GLN A 160 18.80 12.37 19.66
CA GLN A 160 19.83 11.47 19.12
C GLN A 160 19.48 9.97 19.30
N LEU A 161 18.94 9.59 20.46
CA LEU A 161 18.57 8.19 20.74
C LEU A 161 17.23 7.77 20.13
N PHE A 162 16.40 8.72 19.71
CA PHE A 162 15.10 8.42 19.11
C PHE A 162 15.25 8.01 17.65
N ILE A 163 16.00 8.79 16.86
CA ILE A 163 16.23 8.53 15.43
C ILE A 163 16.99 7.22 15.24
N GLN A 164 18.05 6.98 16.02
CA GLN A 164 18.84 5.74 15.94
C GLN A 164 17.99 4.50 16.22
N ARG A 165 17.05 4.58 17.19
CA ARG A 165 16.15 3.46 17.51
C ARG A 165 15.08 3.22 16.45
N ILE A 166 14.54 4.30 15.86
CA ILE A 166 13.62 4.17 14.72
C ILE A 166 14.34 3.53 13.54
N ALA A 167 15.54 4.02 13.20
CA ALA A 167 16.33 3.48 12.11
C ALA A 167 16.63 1.99 12.33
N LEU A 168 17.02 1.60 13.55
CA LEU A 168 17.24 0.19 13.91
C LEU A 168 15.94 -0.64 13.80
N GLY A 169 14.83 -0.12 14.31
CA GLY A 169 13.53 -0.80 14.22
C GLY A 169 13.09 -1.02 12.78
N VAL A 170 13.21 0.00 11.94
CA VAL A 170 12.95 -0.08 10.49
C VAL A 170 13.87 -1.10 9.83
N ALA A 171 15.17 -1.08 10.13
CA ALA A 171 16.13 -2.05 9.59
C ALA A 171 15.79 -3.49 9.97
N VAL A 172 15.39 -3.75 11.22
CA VAL A 172 14.95 -5.08 11.67
C VAL A 172 13.68 -5.51 10.95
N ILE A 173 12.69 -4.62 10.78
CA ILE A 173 11.48 -4.92 10.03
C ILE A 173 11.81 -5.30 8.58
N PHE A 174 12.66 -4.52 7.90
CA PHE A 174 13.12 -4.87 6.56
C PHE A 174 13.80 -6.24 6.52
N LEU A 175 14.71 -6.52 7.46
CA LEU A 175 15.43 -7.80 7.53
C LEU A 175 14.50 -8.99 7.78
N LEU A 176 13.42 -8.83 8.56
CA LEU A 176 12.43 -9.87 8.78
C LEU A 176 11.53 -10.10 7.57
N HIS A 177 11.29 -9.08 6.75
CA HIS A 177 10.44 -9.17 5.55
C HIS A 177 11.21 -9.54 4.26
N THR A 178 12.54 -9.40 4.22
CA THR A 178 13.33 -9.80 3.05
C THR A 178 13.10 -11.24 2.57
N PRO A 179 12.98 -12.29 3.41
CA PRO A 179 12.75 -13.64 2.89
C PRO A 179 11.41 -13.77 2.16
N LEU A 180 10.39 -12.99 2.53
CA LEU A 180 9.09 -13.00 1.86
C LEU A 180 9.14 -12.41 0.44
N TRP A 181 10.15 -11.61 0.13
CA TRP A 181 10.35 -11.06 -1.23
C TRP A 181 10.95 -12.07 -2.20
N PHE A 182 11.49 -13.19 -1.70
CA PHE A 182 12.11 -14.25 -2.50
C PHE A 182 11.22 -15.49 -2.67
N VAL A 183 9.95 -15.42 -2.27
CA VAL A 183 8.98 -16.50 -2.51
C VAL A 183 8.39 -16.34 -3.91
N THR A 184 8.63 -17.33 -4.78
CA THR A 184 8.08 -17.35 -6.14
C THR A 184 6.56 -17.49 -6.07
N PRO A 185 5.78 -16.56 -6.66
CA PRO A 185 4.34 -16.70 -6.68
C PRO A 185 3.94 -17.90 -7.53
N ASP A 186 2.86 -18.57 -7.14
CA ASP A 186 2.33 -19.70 -7.91
C ASP A 186 1.25 -19.24 -8.91
N PHE A 187 1.00 -20.07 -9.91
CA PHE A 187 -0.08 -19.92 -10.88
C PHE A 187 -0.72 -21.29 -11.19
N SER A 188 -2.01 -21.25 -11.51
CA SER A 188 -2.77 -22.44 -11.89
C SER A 188 -3.16 -22.39 -13.35
N VAL A 189 -3.16 -23.54 -14.00
CA VAL A 189 -3.64 -23.70 -15.38
C VAL A 189 -4.88 -24.59 -15.37
N VAL A 190 -5.95 -24.14 -16.02
CA VAL A 190 -7.21 -24.85 -16.15
C VAL A 190 -7.47 -25.14 -17.62
N ASP A 191 -7.75 -26.40 -17.93
CA ASP A 191 -8.21 -26.82 -19.26
C ASP A 191 -9.69 -26.47 -19.43
N THR A 192 -9.99 -25.70 -20.48
CA THR A 192 -11.35 -25.26 -20.85
C THR A 192 -11.70 -25.71 -22.28
N THR A 193 -11.13 -26.85 -22.70
CA THR A 193 -11.40 -27.45 -24.02
C THR A 193 -12.89 -27.67 -24.26
N ASP A 194 -13.36 -27.24 -25.42
CA ASP A 194 -14.73 -27.45 -25.88
C ASP A 194 -14.71 -27.85 -27.36
N HIS A 195 -15.32 -28.99 -27.69
CA HIS A 195 -15.48 -29.51 -29.06
C HIS A 195 -14.22 -29.40 -29.97
N GLY A 196 -13.04 -29.79 -29.47
CA GLY A 196 -11.77 -29.74 -30.22
C GLY A 196 -11.05 -28.38 -30.20
N ILE A 197 -11.70 -27.34 -29.67
CA ILE A 197 -11.10 -26.04 -29.39
C ILE A 197 -10.44 -26.09 -28.01
N VAL A 198 -9.19 -26.55 -27.99
CA VAL A 198 -8.40 -26.59 -26.76
C VAL A 198 -8.02 -25.16 -26.34
N THR A 199 -8.37 -24.80 -25.10
CA THR A 199 -8.01 -23.50 -24.50
C THR A 199 -7.55 -23.70 -23.07
N TYR A 200 -6.42 -23.09 -22.70
CA TYR A 200 -5.91 -23.09 -21.33
C TYR A 200 -6.06 -21.72 -20.69
N GLU A 201 -6.68 -21.69 -19.52
CA GLU A 201 -6.80 -20.50 -18.70
C GLU A 201 -5.71 -20.50 -17.61
N VAL A 202 -4.86 -19.48 -17.64
CA VAL A 202 -3.74 -19.29 -16.73
C VAL A 202 -4.13 -18.22 -15.70
N ASN A 203 -4.31 -18.67 -14.46
CA ASN A 203 -4.70 -17.83 -13.33
C ASN A 203 -3.52 -17.59 -12.40
N THR A 204 -3.18 -16.34 -12.18
CA THR A 204 -2.02 -15.92 -11.38
C THR A 204 -2.42 -15.39 -10.01
N SER A 205 -1.48 -15.47 -9.05
CA SER A 205 -1.64 -14.91 -7.72
C SER A 205 -2.01 -13.41 -7.70
N LYS A 206 -3.06 -13.04 -6.96
CA LYS A 206 -3.61 -11.65 -6.92
C LYS A 206 -2.73 -10.62 -6.20
N TRP A 207 -1.76 -11.05 -5.39
CA TRP A 207 -0.95 -10.17 -4.54
C TRP A 207 0.33 -9.67 -5.23
N VAL A 208 0.71 -10.23 -6.39
CA VAL A 208 1.85 -9.78 -7.19
C VAL A 208 1.40 -9.41 -8.59
N SER A 209 1.88 -8.28 -9.10
CA SER A 209 1.60 -7.90 -10.50
C SER A 209 2.49 -8.69 -11.46
N VAL A 210 1.87 -9.18 -12.54
CA VAL A 210 2.54 -9.90 -13.61
C VAL A 210 3.19 -8.91 -14.58
N LYS A 211 4.43 -9.20 -15.01
CA LYS A 211 5.17 -8.43 -15.99
C LYS A 211 4.92 -8.95 -17.41
N SER A 212 4.96 -10.28 -17.59
CA SER A 212 4.69 -10.93 -18.86
C SER A 212 4.32 -12.40 -18.66
N VAL A 213 3.49 -12.94 -19.56
CA VAL A 213 3.22 -14.37 -19.70
C VAL A 213 3.64 -14.80 -21.09
N THR A 214 4.43 -15.86 -21.19
CA THR A 214 4.89 -16.43 -22.45
C THR A 214 4.52 -17.90 -22.51
N ALA A 215 3.98 -18.33 -23.64
CA ALA A 215 3.66 -19.72 -23.90
C ALA A 215 4.47 -20.21 -25.11
N GLN A 216 4.96 -21.43 -25.03
CA GLN A 216 5.68 -22.09 -26.12
C GLN A 216 5.14 -23.50 -26.30
N MET A 217 4.95 -23.90 -27.54
CA MET A 217 4.52 -25.24 -27.92
C MET A 217 5.54 -25.81 -28.89
N ASN A 218 6.14 -26.95 -28.55
CA ASN A 218 7.19 -27.58 -29.35
C ASN A 218 8.30 -26.55 -29.76
N ASN A 219 8.72 -25.71 -28.81
CA ASN A 219 9.68 -24.61 -28.98
C ASN A 219 9.26 -23.46 -29.91
N GLN A 220 7.99 -23.35 -30.28
CA GLN A 220 7.44 -22.22 -31.03
C GLN A 220 6.55 -21.36 -30.13
N LEU A 221 6.67 -20.04 -30.24
CA LEU A 221 5.86 -19.11 -29.44
C LEU A 221 4.38 -19.23 -29.80
N VAL A 222 3.55 -19.39 -28.77
CA VAL A 222 2.09 -19.38 -28.88
C VAL A 222 1.57 -18.05 -28.34
N PRO A 223 0.65 -17.37 -29.05
CA PRO A 223 0.03 -16.14 -28.56
C PRO A 223 -0.67 -16.34 -27.21
N VAL A 224 -0.44 -15.40 -26.30
CA VAL A 224 -1.13 -15.34 -25.01
C VAL A 224 -2.05 -14.12 -25.02
N THR A 225 -3.31 -14.34 -24.70
CA THR A 225 -4.34 -13.30 -24.65
C THR A 225 -4.63 -12.95 -23.20
N GLN A 226 -4.63 -11.68 -22.86
CA GLN A 226 -4.98 -11.25 -21.50
C GLN A 226 -6.50 -11.01 -21.41
N SER A 227 -7.19 -11.80 -20.59
CA SER A 227 -8.63 -11.62 -20.33
C SER A 227 -8.87 -10.68 -19.14
N ASP A 228 -8.01 -10.72 -18.11
CA ASP A 228 -8.04 -9.83 -16.95
C ASP A 228 -6.61 -9.57 -16.43
N LYS A 229 -6.44 -8.73 -15.40
CA LYS A 229 -5.17 -8.38 -14.77
C LYS A 229 -4.37 -9.61 -14.29
N HIS A 230 -5.06 -10.67 -13.87
CA HIS A 230 -4.45 -11.90 -13.34
C HIS A 230 -4.88 -13.16 -14.07
N ALA A 231 -5.62 -13.03 -15.18
CA ALA A 231 -6.14 -14.14 -15.98
C ALA A 231 -5.70 -13.99 -17.43
N TYR A 232 -5.15 -15.07 -17.97
CA TYR A 232 -4.64 -15.15 -19.33
C TYR A 232 -5.18 -16.40 -20.01
N SER A 233 -5.32 -16.35 -21.33
CA SER A 233 -5.79 -17.46 -22.15
C SER A 233 -4.76 -17.80 -23.21
N VAL A 234 -4.44 -19.09 -23.32
CA VAL A 234 -3.53 -19.65 -24.31
C VAL A 234 -4.31 -20.63 -25.16
N LYS A 235 -4.22 -20.47 -26.48
CA LYS A 235 -4.81 -21.40 -27.46
C LYS A 235 -3.70 -22.18 -28.16
N PRO A 236 -3.47 -23.45 -27.78
CA PRO A 236 -2.57 -24.37 -28.45
C PRO A 236 -2.67 -24.36 -29.98
N THR A 237 -1.52 -24.48 -30.64
CA THR A 237 -1.43 -24.63 -32.09
C THR A 237 -1.18 -26.06 -32.55
N ALA A 238 -1.02 -27.03 -31.66
CA ALA A 238 -0.75 -28.41 -32.03
C ALA A 238 -0.91 -29.30 -30.78
N ASN A 239 -0.96 -30.60 -31.01
CA ASN A 239 -0.72 -31.57 -29.94
C ASN A 239 0.79 -31.61 -29.62
N GLY A 240 1.13 -31.80 -28.35
CA GLY A 240 2.51 -31.82 -27.88
C GLY A 240 2.70 -31.16 -26.51
N GLU A 241 3.94 -30.80 -26.20
CA GLU A 241 4.27 -30.18 -24.91
C GLU A 241 4.03 -28.67 -24.97
N LEU A 242 3.18 -28.17 -24.07
CA LEU A 242 2.97 -26.74 -23.84
C LEU A 242 3.75 -26.32 -22.59
N PHE A 243 4.64 -25.36 -22.78
CA PHE A 243 5.43 -24.72 -21.73
C PHE A 243 4.92 -23.30 -21.50
N ILE A 244 4.51 -23.00 -20.27
CA ILE A 244 4.02 -21.69 -19.87
C ILE A 244 4.97 -21.11 -18.83
N GLN A 245 5.41 -19.89 -19.07
CA GLN A 245 6.28 -19.14 -18.16
C GLN A 245 5.64 -17.80 -17.81
N VAL A 246 5.49 -17.55 -16.51
CA VAL A 246 5.00 -16.30 -15.94
C VAL A 246 6.18 -15.55 -15.34
N THR A 247 6.42 -14.33 -15.80
CA THR A 247 7.42 -13.42 -15.23
C THR A 247 6.71 -12.33 -14.44
N TYR A 248 7.07 -12.16 -13.18
CA TYR A 248 6.49 -11.16 -12.28
C TYR A 248 7.25 -9.83 -12.32
N PHE A 249 6.67 -8.76 -11.75
CA PHE A 249 7.29 -7.43 -11.73
C PHE A 249 8.65 -7.39 -11.02
N ASN A 250 8.86 -8.26 -10.02
CA ASN A 250 10.14 -8.44 -9.34
C ASN A 250 11.14 -9.34 -10.10
N ASN A 251 10.87 -9.65 -11.38
CA ASN A 251 11.65 -10.53 -12.25
C ASN A 251 11.76 -11.99 -11.78
N MET A 252 10.97 -12.41 -10.79
CA MET A 252 10.82 -13.82 -10.49
C MET A 252 10.08 -14.51 -11.64
N VAL A 253 10.38 -15.80 -11.81
CA VAL A 253 9.83 -16.63 -12.87
C VAL A 253 9.20 -17.86 -12.24
N SER A 254 8.00 -18.21 -12.71
CA SER A 254 7.34 -19.48 -12.44
C SER A 254 6.98 -20.12 -13.77
N ASP A 255 7.20 -21.42 -13.91
CA ASP A 255 6.94 -22.16 -15.13
C ASP A 255 6.25 -23.50 -14.86
N GLN A 256 5.46 -23.94 -15.83
CA GLN A 256 4.80 -25.25 -15.84
C GLN A 256 4.81 -25.80 -17.27
N ALA A 257 5.07 -27.09 -17.40
CA ALA A 257 5.00 -27.84 -18.65
C ALA A 257 3.97 -28.96 -18.51
N PHE A 258 3.14 -29.15 -19.54
CA PHE A 258 2.17 -30.25 -19.59
C PHE A 258 1.89 -30.66 -21.04
N GLN A 259 1.36 -31.88 -21.18
CA GLN A 259 1.02 -32.45 -22.48
C GLN A 259 -0.37 -31.99 -22.92
N VAL A 260 -0.45 -31.49 -24.15
CA VAL A 260 -1.69 -31.08 -24.81
C VAL A 260 -2.09 -32.12 -25.83
N THR A 261 -3.34 -32.57 -25.73
CA THR A 261 -3.97 -33.53 -26.64
C THR A 261 -5.35 -33.03 -27.07
N GLY A 262 -5.85 -33.47 -28.23
CA GLY A 262 -7.20 -33.13 -28.69
C GLY A 262 -7.30 -31.82 -29.47
N VAL A 263 -6.17 -31.20 -29.84
CA VAL A 263 -6.17 -30.10 -30.81
C VAL A 263 -6.50 -30.67 -32.18
N ASP A 264 -7.65 -30.26 -32.70
CA ASP A 264 -8.10 -30.63 -34.02
C ASP A 264 -7.83 -29.52 -35.05
N ARG A 265 -7.26 -29.91 -36.18
CA ARG A 265 -6.87 -29.02 -37.30
C ARG A 265 -7.24 -29.59 -38.65
N GLN A 266 -7.89 -30.75 -38.67
CA GLN A 266 -8.26 -31.39 -39.91
C GLN A 266 -9.67 -30.90 -40.26
N ALA A 267 -9.87 -30.47 -41.49
CA ALA A 267 -11.22 -30.17 -41.97
C ALA A 267 -11.96 -31.49 -42.24
N PRO A 268 -13.30 -31.49 -42.19
CA PRO A 268 -14.10 -32.62 -42.61
C PRO A 268 -13.77 -33.06 -44.03
N VAL A 269 -14.04 -34.32 -44.35
CA VAL A 269 -13.80 -34.89 -45.68
C VAL A 269 -15.12 -35.43 -46.24
N VAL A 270 -15.30 -35.29 -47.55
CA VAL A 270 -16.35 -36.00 -48.30
C VAL A 270 -15.82 -37.37 -48.70
N GLU A 271 -16.37 -38.44 -48.13
CA GLU A 271 -16.00 -39.81 -48.48
C GLU A 271 -16.61 -40.25 -49.80
N ASP A 272 -17.86 -39.83 -50.06
CA ASP A 272 -18.62 -40.22 -51.25
C ASP A 272 -19.63 -39.13 -51.62
N SER A 273 -20.03 -39.10 -52.89
CA SER A 273 -21.02 -38.17 -53.41
C SER A 273 -21.88 -38.80 -54.49
N HIS A 274 -23.18 -38.51 -54.46
CA HIS A 274 -24.13 -39.03 -55.43
C HIS A 274 -25.14 -37.95 -55.84
N LEU A 275 -25.45 -37.90 -57.13
CA LEU A 275 -26.56 -37.10 -57.67
C LEU A 275 -27.66 -38.05 -58.14
N LYS A 276 -28.83 -38.00 -57.51
CA LYS A 276 -30.02 -38.76 -57.93
C LYS A 276 -31.23 -37.84 -57.97
N GLU A 277 -31.96 -37.85 -59.07
CA GLU A 277 -33.22 -37.12 -59.25
C GLU A 277 -33.13 -35.61 -58.90
N GLY A 278 -31.98 -34.97 -59.18
CA GLY A 278 -31.77 -33.55 -58.90
C GLY A 278 -31.42 -33.22 -57.44
N VAL A 279 -31.11 -34.23 -56.62
CA VAL A 279 -30.62 -34.05 -55.24
C VAL A 279 -29.19 -34.56 -55.14
N VAL A 280 -28.29 -33.70 -54.65
CA VAL A 280 -26.91 -34.07 -54.31
C VAL A 280 -26.90 -34.56 -52.87
N THR A 281 -26.34 -35.75 -52.67
CA THR A 281 -26.06 -36.32 -51.35
C THR A 281 -24.55 -36.45 -51.19
N LEU A 282 -24.02 -35.85 -50.13
CA LEU A 282 -22.61 -35.97 -49.73
C LEU A 282 -22.52 -36.80 -48.46
N VAL A 283 -21.59 -37.75 -48.43
CA VAL A 283 -21.25 -38.55 -47.26
C VAL A 283 -20.04 -37.91 -46.59
N LEU A 284 -20.19 -37.50 -45.33
CA LEU A 284 -19.18 -36.74 -44.60
C LEU A 284 -18.52 -37.61 -43.53
N SER A 285 -17.26 -37.32 -43.25
CA SER A 285 -16.49 -37.95 -42.18
C SER A 285 -15.54 -36.92 -41.56
N ASP A 286 -15.42 -36.96 -40.23
CA ASP A 286 -14.47 -36.17 -39.46
C ASP A 286 -13.99 -37.00 -38.26
N ASP A 287 -12.68 -37.17 -38.13
CA ASP A 287 -12.08 -38.11 -37.18
C ASP A 287 -11.98 -37.56 -35.74
N ASN A 288 -12.16 -36.25 -35.53
CA ASN A 288 -11.77 -35.57 -34.29
C ASN A 288 -12.90 -34.76 -33.64
N SER A 289 -13.28 -33.61 -34.21
CA SER A 289 -14.26 -32.69 -33.59
C SER A 289 -15.70 -32.93 -34.05
N GLY A 290 -15.88 -33.66 -35.15
CA GLY A 290 -17.16 -33.93 -35.78
C GLY A 290 -17.64 -32.74 -36.62
N VAL A 291 -18.52 -33.02 -37.58
CA VAL A 291 -19.09 -31.99 -38.46
C VAL A 291 -20.08 -31.10 -37.69
N ASP A 292 -20.02 -29.79 -37.93
CA ASP A 292 -21.00 -28.82 -37.43
C ASP A 292 -22.13 -28.64 -38.45
N TYR A 293 -23.11 -29.55 -38.38
CA TYR A 293 -24.25 -29.60 -39.30
C TYR A 293 -25.13 -28.34 -39.28
N ASP A 294 -25.19 -27.65 -38.14
CA ASP A 294 -26.01 -26.43 -37.99
C ASP A 294 -25.38 -25.22 -38.71
N ALA A 295 -24.08 -25.27 -38.97
CA ALA A 295 -23.30 -24.21 -39.61
C ALA A 295 -22.96 -24.48 -41.09
N ILE A 296 -23.42 -25.58 -41.68
CA ILE A 296 -23.20 -25.89 -43.10
C ILE A 296 -23.92 -24.86 -43.97
N SER A 297 -23.21 -24.30 -44.95
CA SER A 297 -23.78 -23.33 -45.88
C SER A 297 -23.53 -23.73 -47.32
N ILE A 298 -24.58 -23.69 -48.13
CA ILE A 298 -24.54 -23.98 -49.56
C ILE A 298 -25.12 -22.77 -50.29
N THR A 299 -24.30 -22.11 -51.12
CA THR A 299 -24.67 -20.85 -51.78
C THR A 299 -24.47 -20.98 -53.29
N ALA A 300 -25.53 -20.73 -54.07
CA ALA A 300 -25.42 -20.61 -55.51
C ALA A 300 -24.63 -19.35 -55.89
N LEU A 301 -23.97 -19.31 -57.06
CA LEU A 301 -23.28 -18.09 -57.54
C LEU A 301 -24.18 -16.85 -57.67
N THR A 302 -25.50 -17.03 -57.69
CA THR A 302 -26.51 -15.96 -57.66
C THR A 302 -26.64 -15.31 -56.28
N GLY A 303 -26.00 -15.87 -55.24
CA GLY A 303 -26.08 -15.46 -53.84
C GLY A 303 -27.23 -16.09 -53.06
N GLU A 304 -27.98 -17.02 -53.67
CA GLU A 304 -29.09 -17.72 -53.02
C GLU A 304 -28.57 -18.88 -52.15
N SER A 305 -29.00 -18.94 -50.89
CA SER A 305 -28.69 -20.05 -49.98
C SER A 305 -29.64 -21.21 -50.23
N LEU A 306 -29.08 -22.39 -50.47
CA LEU A 306 -29.85 -23.62 -50.66
C LEU A 306 -30.11 -24.32 -49.32
N PRO A 307 -31.29 -24.95 -49.13
CA PRO A 307 -31.58 -25.69 -47.91
C PRO A 307 -30.74 -26.96 -47.83
N VAL A 308 -30.19 -27.23 -46.64
CA VAL A 308 -29.39 -28.43 -46.35
C VAL A 308 -30.18 -29.32 -45.40
N THR A 309 -30.27 -30.61 -45.73
CA THR A 309 -30.90 -31.61 -44.86
C THR A 309 -29.85 -32.61 -44.39
N PRO A 310 -29.43 -32.57 -43.11
CA PRO A 310 -28.57 -33.60 -42.54
C PRO A 310 -29.38 -34.88 -42.28
N ALA A 311 -28.76 -36.04 -42.54
CA ALA A 311 -29.34 -37.35 -42.32
C ALA A 311 -28.26 -38.39 -42.01
N MET A 312 -28.64 -39.51 -41.41
CA MET A 312 -27.76 -40.66 -41.22
C MET A 312 -28.26 -41.80 -42.11
N VAL A 313 -27.47 -42.15 -43.13
CA VAL A 313 -27.81 -43.16 -44.13
C VAL A 313 -26.81 -44.31 -44.00
N GLU A 314 -27.31 -45.52 -43.75
CA GLU A 314 -26.49 -46.73 -43.57
C GLU A 314 -25.39 -46.60 -42.49
N GLY A 315 -25.63 -45.78 -41.46
CA GLY A 315 -24.67 -45.53 -40.38
C GLY A 315 -23.56 -44.54 -40.73
N LYS A 316 -23.63 -43.91 -41.91
CA LYS A 316 -22.76 -42.78 -42.29
C LYS A 316 -23.52 -41.46 -42.19
N GLU A 317 -22.82 -40.42 -41.80
CA GLU A 317 -23.40 -39.09 -41.74
C GLU A 317 -23.43 -38.45 -43.14
N THR A 318 -24.56 -37.86 -43.51
CA THR A 318 -24.81 -37.37 -44.86
C THR A 318 -25.52 -36.03 -44.84
N ILE A 319 -25.28 -35.23 -45.88
CA ILE A 319 -26.08 -34.03 -46.16
C ILE A 319 -26.70 -34.14 -47.55
N SER A 320 -27.93 -33.65 -47.70
CA SER A 320 -28.63 -33.63 -48.98
C SER A 320 -29.21 -32.25 -49.27
N PHE A 321 -29.11 -31.82 -50.53
CA PHE A 321 -29.63 -30.53 -51.00
C PHE A 321 -30.06 -30.61 -52.48
N PRO A 322 -31.07 -29.81 -52.89
CA PRO A 322 -31.51 -29.77 -54.29
C PRO A 322 -30.46 -29.08 -55.17
N TYR A 323 -30.25 -29.61 -56.38
CA TYR A 323 -29.30 -29.09 -57.36
C TYR A 323 -29.91 -29.11 -58.77
N GLU A 324 -30.15 -27.93 -59.33
CA GLU A 324 -30.74 -27.74 -60.66
C GLU A 324 -29.69 -27.34 -61.72
N GLY A 325 -28.40 -27.44 -61.40
CA GLY A 325 -27.27 -27.07 -62.26
C GLY A 325 -26.68 -25.69 -61.96
N GLY A 326 -25.50 -25.41 -62.53
CA GLY A 326 -24.72 -24.19 -62.27
C GLY A 326 -23.63 -24.38 -61.21
N ASN A 327 -22.90 -23.32 -60.86
CA ASN A 327 -21.86 -23.45 -59.83
C ASN A 327 -22.38 -23.09 -58.44
N VAL A 328 -22.07 -23.93 -57.47
CA VAL A 328 -22.48 -23.83 -56.08
C VAL A 328 -21.25 -23.92 -55.19
N ASP A 329 -21.12 -22.97 -54.26
CA ASP A 329 -20.10 -22.96 -53.22
C ASP A 329 -20.65 -23.64 -51.96
N ILE A 330 -19.93 -24.63 -51.46
CA ILE A 330 -20.31 -25.48 -50.33
C ILE A 330 -19.24 -25.29 -49.26
N VAL A 331 -19.65 -24.86 -48.07
CA VAL A 331 -18.78 -24.71 -46.91
C VAL A 331 -19.28 -25.64 -45.81
N ILE A 332 -18.44 -26.59 -45.43
CA ILE A 332 -18.73 -27.59 -44.40
C ILE A 332 -17.73 -27.38 -43.25
N PRO A 333 -18.16 -26.73 -42.15
CA PRO A 333 -17.35 -26.59 -40.95
C PRO A 333 -17.38 -27.85 -40.08
N ASP A 334 -16.29 -28.11 -39.36
CA ASP A 334 -16.30 -28.96 -38.17
C ASP A 334 -16.60 -28.13 -36.90
N ARG A 335 -16.68 -28.79 -35.74
CA ARG A 335 -16.90 -28.11 -34.46
C ARG A 335 -15.63 -27.45 -33.89
N ALA A 336 -14.45 -27.79 -34.40
CA ALA A 336 -13.19 -27.10 -34.07
C ALA A 336 -12.96 -25.80 -34.86
N GLY A 337 -13.81 -25.51 -35.86
CA GLY A 337 -13.76 -24.34 -36.73
C GLY A 337 -12.96 -24.52 -38.03
N ASN A 338 -12.43 -25.71 -38.33
CA ASN A 338 -11.83 -26.04 -39.63
C ASN A 338 -12.96 -26.16 -40.68
N ARG A 339 -12.64 -25.81 -41.94
CA ARG A 339 -13.65 -25.72 -43.00
C ARG A 339 -13.21 -26.44 -44.25
N LEU A 340 -14.06 -27.32 -44.73
CA LEU A 340 -13.97 -27.86 -46.09
C LEU A 340 -14.72 -26.93 -47.04
N HIS A 341 -14.02 -26.45 -48.07
CA HIS A 341 -14.59 -25.65 -49.15
C HIS A 341 -14.66 -26.51 -50.42
N LEU A 342 -15.84 -26.65 -50.99
CA LEU A 342 -16.07 -27.36 -52.24
C LEU A 342 -16.78 -26.45 -53.23
N LEU A 343 -16.34 -26.50 -54.49
CA LEU A 343 -17.05 -25.87 -55.59
C LEU A 343 -17.66 -26.98 -56.45
N LEU A 344 -18.98 -27.06 -56.48
CA LEU A 344 -19.69 -27.92 -57.42
C LEU A 344 -19.95 -27.12 -58.69
N SER A 345 -19.55 -27.65 -59.85
CA SER A 345 -19.78 -27.06 -61.17
C SER A 345 -20.33 -28.10 -62.13
N ASN A 346 -21.15 -27.67 -63.09
CA ASN A 346 -21.73 -28.53 -64.13
C ASN A 346 -20.71 -29.23 -65.03
#